data_AF-A5CZB3-F1
#
_entry.id   AF-A5CZB3-F1
#
_cell.length_a   1.000
_cell.length_b   1.000
_cell.length_c   1.000
_cell.angle_alpha   90.00
_cell.angle_beta   90.00
_cell.angle_gamma   90.00
#
_symmetry.space_group_name_H-M   'P 1'
#
loop_
_entity.id
_entity.type
_entity.pdbx_description
1 polymer ?
#
loop_
_entity_poly.entity_id
_entity_poly.type
_entity_poly.pdbx_seq_one_letter_code
_entity_poly.pdbx_strand_id
1 'polypeptide(L)'
;MGVTFTFEDIREICRRLGLSVRKSRNNYVLEGTDSEGNFLRVSVHWKADGRNLAKGTVSQIAKDLGFKDVADMRGFLQNKKRKR
;
A
#
# COMPACT_ATOMS: atom_id res chain seq x y z
N MET A 1 -13.32 -13.75 -8.38
CA MET A 1 -13.39 -13.14 -7.02
C MET A 1 -12.58 -11.86 -7.02
N GLY A 2 -13.23 -10.70 -6.86
CA GLY A 2 -12.55 -9.40 -6.86
C GLY A 2 -11.74 -9.22 -5.58
N VAL A 3 -10.47 -8.86 -5.70
CA VAL A 3 -9.63 -8.56 -4.54
C VAL A 3 -9.96 -7.15 -4.06
N THR A 4 -10.52 -7.04 -2.87
CA THR A 4 -10.79 -5.77 -2.18
C THR A 4 -9.69 -5.53 -1.16
N PHE A 5 -9.06 -4.36 -1.22
CA PHE A 5 -8.14 -3.88 -0.20
C PHE A 5 -8.78 -2.74 0.56
N THR A 6 -8.55 -2.71 1.86
CA THR A 6 -8.89 -1.59 2.72
C THR A 6 -7.68 -0.67 2.90
N PHE A 7 -7.92 0.54 3.42
CA PHE A 7 -6.81 1.42 3.79
C PHE A 7 -5.89 0.79 4.85
N GLU A 8 -6.43 0.02 5.79
CA GLU A 8 -5.64 -0.68 6.81
C GLU A 8 -4.68 -1.71 6.19
N ASP A 9 -5.14 -2.45 5.18
CA ASP A 9 -4.28 -3.40 4.44
C ASP A 9 -3.10 -2.67 3.79
N ILE A 10 -3.35 -1.54 3.12
CA ILE A 10 -2.28 -0.75 2.49
C ILE A 10 -1.33 -0.19 3.55
N ARG A 11 -1.88 0.29 4.67
CA ARG A 11 -1.08 0.82 5.78
C ARG A 11 -0.18 -0.25 6.38
N GLU A 12 -0.67 -1.47 6.53
CA GLU A 12 0.12 -2.60 7.03
C GLU A 12 1.23 -2.99 6.05
N ILE A 13 0.92 -3.09 4.74
CA ILE A 13 1.92 -3.35 3.70
C ILE A 13 3.02 -2.29 3.75
N CYS A 14 2.63 -1.02 3.77
CA CYS A 14 3.59 0.08 3.78
C CYS A 14 4.47 0.05 5.03
N ARG A 15 3.87 -0.18 6.20
CA ARG A 15 4.62 -0.33 7.46
C ARG A 15 5.62 -1.49 7.40
N ARG A 16 5.25 -2.61 6.76
CA ARG A 16 6.14 -3.78 6.58
C ARG A 16 7.26 -3.55 5.58
N LEU A 17 7.04 -2.69 4.58
CA LEU A 17 8.06 -2.22 3.66
C LEU A 17 9.00 -1.17 4.28
N GLY A 18 8.75 -0.74 5.52
CA GLY A 18 9.54 0.32 6.18
C GLY A 18 9.14 1.73 5.77
N LEU A 19 8.01 1.90 5.10
CA LEU A 19 7.48 3.20 4.71
C LEU A 19 6.89 3.91 5.93
N SER A 20 7.16 5.21 6.02
CA SER A 20 6.63 6.07 7.07
C SER A 20 5.27 6.61 6.65
N VAL A 21 4.29 6.50 7.54
CA VAL A 21 2.94 7.03 7.33
C VAL A 21 2.88 8.45 7.87
N ARG A 22 2.80 9.43 6.98
CA ARG A 22 2.61 10.84 7.30
C ARG A 22 1.17 11.25 7.06
N LYS A 23 0.49 11.72 8.11
CA LYS A 23 -0.83 12.33 7.96
C LYS A 23 -0.68 13.75 7.41
N SER A 24 -1.29 14.02 6.27
CA SER A 24 -1.47 15.34 5.68
C SER A 24 -2.96 15.67 5.70
N ARG A 25 -3.34 16.96 5.84
CA ARG A 25 -4.72 17.46 6.08
C ARG A 25 -5.87 16.47 5.82
N ASN A 26 -6.03 16.04 4.56
CA ASN A 26 -7.03 15.05 4.14
C ASN A 26 -6.45 13.73 3.63
N ASN A 27 -5.14 13.54 3.53
CA ASN A 27 -4.54 12.33 2.94
C ASN A 27 -3.47 11.75 3.85
N TYR A 28 -3.42 10.43 3.90
CA TYR A 28 -2.25 9.72 4.40
C TYR A 28 -1.24 9.59 3.27
N VAL A 29 -0.08 10.20 3.44
CA VAL A 29 1.07 10.05 2.55
C VAL A 29 1.96 8.98 3.18
N LEU A 30 2.21 7.90 2.45
CA LEU A 30 3.12 6.83 2.87
C LEU A 30 4.36 6.95 2.00
N GLU A 31 5.49 7.30 2.59
CA GLU A 31 6.73 7.59 1.88
C GLU A 31 7.94 6.97 2.58
N GLY A 32 8.96 6.64 1.80
CA GLY A 32 10.18 6.04 2.30
C GLY A 32 10.95 5.30 1.21
N THR A 33 12.07 4.73 1.61
CA THR A 33 12.99 4.04 0.71
C THR A 33 12.88 2.54 0.95
N ASP A 34 12.62 1.78 -0.11
CA ASP A 34 12.62 0.31 -0.03
C ASP A 34 14.05 -0.23 0.18
N SER A 35 14.18 -1.52 0.50
CA SER A 35 15.49 -2.19 0.65
C SER A 35 16.33 -2.15 -0.62
N GLU A 36 15.71 -1.97 -1.79
CA GLU A 36 16.41 -1.78 -3.07
C GLU A 36 16.91 -0.34 -3.30
N GLY A 37 16.67 0.61 -2.37
CA GLY A 37 17.06 2.02 -2.53
C GLY A 37 16.06 2.86 -3.33
N ASN A 38 14.92 2.28 -3.73
CA ASN A 38 13.87 2.98 -4.46
C ASN A 38 13.01 3.84 -3.52
N PHE A 39 12.86 5.13 -3.82
CA PHE A 39 11.93 5.99 -3.10
C PHE A 39 10.49 5.71 -3.56
N LEU A 40 9.67 5.20 -2.65
CA LEU A 40 8.25 4.92 -2.88
C LEU A 40 7.42 5.99 -2.16
N ARG A 41 6.38 6.50 -2.83
CA ARG A 41 5.50 7.51 -2.24
C ARG A 41 4.08 7.32 -2.71
N VAL A 42 3.26 6.76 -1.83
CA VAL A 42 1.83 6.60 -2.05
C VAL A 42 1.03 7.61 -1.27
N SER A 43 -0.10 8.04 -1.82
CA SER A 43 -1.04 8.91 -1.11
C SER A 43 -2.44 8.32 -1.14
N VAL A 44 -3.04 8.17 0.04
CA VAL A 44 -4.38 7.61 0.20
C VAL A 44 -5.27 8.65 0.89
N HIS A 45 -6.43 8.91 0.29
CA HIS A 45 -7.40 9.86 0.83
C HIS A 45 -8.01 9.31 2.12
N TRP A 46 -8.11 10.12 3.18
CA TRP A 46 -8.65 9.69 4.48
C TRP A 46 -10.09 9.20 4.41
N LYS A 47 -10.87 9.65 3.42
CA LYS A 47 -12.25 9.18 3.20
C LYS A 47 -12.34 7.72 2.73
N ALA A 48 -11.21 7.10 2.38
CA ALA A 48 -11.12 5.68 2.09
C ALA A 48 -10.91 4.81 3.36
N ASP A 49 -10.70 5.44 4.52
CA ASP A 49 -10.67 4.79 5.82
C ASP A 49 -12.04 4.14 6.09
N GLY A 50 -12.07 2.83 6.32
CA GLY A 50 -13.30 2.03 6.51
C GLY A 50 -14.06 1.66 5.22
N ARG A 51 -13.53 1.96 4.02
CA ARG A 51 -14.14 1.55 2.73
C ARG A 51 -13.17 0.74 1.88
N ASN A 52 -13.75 -0.10 1.02
CA ASN A 52 -12.99 -0.80 -0.01
C ASN A 52 -12.40 0.23 -0.99
N LEU A 53 -11.09 0.15 -1.19
CA LEU A 53 -10.40 0.94 -2.19
C LEU A 53 -10.88 0.52 -3.58
N ALA A 54 -11.03 1.51 -4.46
CA ALA A 54 -11.33 1.23 -5.87
C ALA A 54 -10.21 0.39 -6.48
N LYS A 55 -10.57 -0.59 -7.31
CA LYS A 55 -9.60 -1.50 -7.96
C LYS A 55 -8.51 -0.75 -8.72
N GLY A 56 -8.85 0.38 -9.35
CA GLY A 56 -7.88 1.26 -10.02
C GLY A 56 -6.86 1.87 -9.06
N THR A 57 -7.32 2.37 -7.91
CA THR A 57 -6.46 2.91 -6.85
C THR A 57 -5.52 1.84 -6.31
N VAL A 58 -6.03 0.64 -6.02
CA VAL A 58 -5.21 -0.49 -5.54
C VAL A 58 -4.14 -0.87 -6.57
N SER A 59 -4.51 -0.91 -7.85
CA SER A 59 -3.57 -1.22 -8.94
C SER A 59 -2.47 -0.18 -9.07
N GLN A 60 -2.80 1.11 -8.92
CA GLN A 60 -1.80 2.17 -8.88
C GLN A 60 -0.89 2.04 -7.66
N ILE A 61 -1.46 1.81 -6.47
CA ILE A 61 -0.68 1.61 -5.24
C ILE A 61 0.28 0.44 -5.38
N ALA A 62 -0.15 -0.69 -5.95
CA ALA A 62 0.70 -1.84 -6.17
C ALA A 62 1.92 -1.47 -7.04
N LYS A 63 1.70 -0.74 -8.14
CA LYS A 63 2.78 -0.26 -9.02
C LYS A 63 3.69 0.75 -8.34
N ASP A 64 3.14 1.69 -7.59
CA ASP A 64 3.89 2.75 -6.91
C ASP A 64 4.76 2.18 -5.78
N LEU A 65 4.26 1.15 -5.11
CA LEU A 65 5.03 0.35 -4.17
C LEU A 65 5.99 -0.62 -4.86
N GLY A 66 5.95 -0.74 -6.19
CA GLY A 66 6.80 -1.61 -7.01
C GLY A 66 6.48 -3.11 -6.95
N PHE A 67 5.27 -3.48 -6.53
CA PHE A 67 4.75 -4.83 -6.73
C PHE A 67 4.42 -5.05 -8.21
N LYS A 68 4.58 -6.30 -8.66
CA LYS A 68 4.26 -6.69 -10.04
C LYS A 68 2.78 -6.47 -10.36
N ASP A 69 1.91 -6.94 -9.45
CA ASP A 69 0.46 -6.92 -9.61
C ASP A 69 -0.22 -6.83 -8.24
N VAL A 70 -1.52 -6.51 -8.26
CA VAL A 70 -2.40 -6.55 -7.08
C VAL A 70 -2.40 -7.93 -6.39
N ALA A 71 -2.24 -9.01 -7.15
CA ALA A 71 -2.17 -10.37 -6.62
C ALA A 71 -0.87 -10.60 -5.82
N ASP A 72 0.26 -10.07 -6.28
CA ASP A 72 1.55 -10.19 -5.58
C ASP A 72 1.53 -9.35 -4.29
N MET A 73 0.99 -8.13 -4.37
CA MET A 73 0.73 -7.28 -3.20
C MET A 73 -0.18 -7.98 -2.17
N ARG A 74 -1.22 -8.69 -2.63
CA ARG A 74 -2.09 -9.50 -1.75
C ARG A 74 -1.32 -10.64 -1.10
N GLY A 75 -0.49 -11.34 -1.87
CA GLY A 75 0.37 -12.41 -1.37
C GLY A 75 1.32 -11.92 -0.28
N PHE A 76 1.87 -10.71 -0.44
CA PHE A 76 2.71 -10.07 0.58
C PHE A 76 1.96 -9.77 1.87
N LEU A 77 0.73 -9.25 1.77
CA LEU A 77 -0.13 -9.01 2.92
C LEU A 77 -0.48 -10.31 3.66
N GLN A 78 -0.93 -11.34 2.94
CA GLN A 78 -1.31 -12.62 3.53
C GLN A 78 -0.11 -13.39 4.12
N ASN A 79 1.05 -13.29 3.49
CA ASN A 79 2.24 -13.98 3.93
C ASN A 79 3.07 -13.13 4.90
N LYS A 80 2.75 -13.26 6.19
CA LYS A 80 3.39 -12.51 7.30
C LYS A 80 4.92 -12.69 7.40
N LYS A 81 5.51 -13.71 6.73
CA LYS A 81 6.95 -13.97 6.73
C LYS A 81 7.69 -13.56 5.45
N ARG A 82 6.97 -13.14 4.39
CA ARG A 82 7.60 -12.77 3.11
C ARG A 82 8.28 -11.40 3.27
N LYS A 83 9.59 -11.35 3.08
CA LYS A 83 10.32 -10.14 2.72
C LYS A 83 10.28 -10.02 1.21
N ARG A 84 10.16 -8.79 0.73
CA ARG A 84 10.10 -8.48 -0.70
C ARG A 84 11.41 -8.87 -1.37
#